data_AF-A0A2W5TFL7-F1
#
_entry.id   AF-A0A2W5TFL7-F1
#
_cell.length_a   1.000
_cell.length_b   1.000
_cell.length_c   1.000
_cell.angle_alpha   90.00
_cell.angle_beta   90.00
_cell.angle_gamma   90.00
#
_symmetry.space_group_name_H-M   'P 1'
#
loop_
_entity.id
_entity.type
_entity.pdbx_description
1 polymer ?
#
loop_
_entity_poly.entity_id
_entity_poly.type
_entity_poly.pdbx_seq_one_letter_code
_entity_poly.pdbx_strand_id
1 'polypeptide(L)'
;MQRSYDFVLQGRTPGEPAPLDQLLVALSARGAQLDAKGFGLLKVDRGEATVQPTLENGVTIALDVRVPFHEKLELLESVFKVLVEAAEVSEARLLDPQRNETASHASFSASADEYLRMARYAGEYGGVSEALGLSTMGAQPDEDSSSVRWLMTIAVFLVALYAGWRTVVTIRENRLRVEEEQEIQRLEKEAQEQRQRRVTGQQ
;
A
#
# COMPACT_ATOMS: atom_id res chain seq x y z
N MET A 1 13.92 -8.06 12.25
CA MET A 1 14.21 -6.65 11.96
C MET A 1 14.03 -6.44 10.46
N GLN A 2 13.11 -5.55 10.06
CA GLN A 2 12.94 -5.21 8.64
C GLN A 2 14.16 -4.39 8.21
N ARG A 3 14.83 -4.81 7.13
CA ARG A 3 16.04 -4.16 6.63
C ARG A 3 15.63 -3.05 5.65
N SER A 4 16.13 -1.83 5.87
CA SER A 4 15.81 -0.64 5.07
C SER A 4 17.06 0.12 4.68
N TYR A 5 16.89 0.99 3.70
CA TYR A 5 17.79 2.06 3.35
C TYR A 5 17.17 3.38 3.79
N ASP A 6 17.93 4.23 4.47
CA ASP A 6 17.38 5.38 5.16
C ASP A 6 17.87 6.68 4.52
N PHE A 7 16.97 7.65 4.35
CA PHE A 7 17.29 9.02 3.97
C PHE A 7 16.86 9.98 5.07
N VAL A 8 17.49 11.15 5.15
CA VAL A 8 17.19 12.13 6.20
C VAL A 8 16.89 13.50 5.58
N LEU A 9 15.69 14.01 5.84
CA LEU A 9 15.29 15.38 5.52
C LEU A 9 15.51 16.26 6.74
N GLN A 10 16.38 17.26 6.63
CA GLN A 10 16.76 18.13 7.75
C GLN A 10 16.96 19.57 7.29
N GLY A 11 17.10 20.51 8.24
CA GLY A 11 17.42 21.91 7.93
C GLY A 11 18.71 22.06 7.11
N ARG A 12 18.84 23.18 6.36
CA ARG A 12 20.04 23.45 5.54
C ARG A 12 21.31 23.48 6.37
N THR A 13 21.22 24.03 7.58
CA THR A 13 22.32 24.11 8.53
C THR A 13 22.27 22.90 9.46
N PRO A 14 23.38 22.16 9.65
CA PRO A 14 23.40 21.08 10.63
C PRO A 14 23.08 21.59 12.05
N GLY A 15 22.23 20.87 12.76
CA GLY A 15 21.85 21.20 14.15
C GLY A 15 20.74 22.24 14.28
N GLU A 16 20.26 22.82 13.17
CA GLU A 16 19.04 23.64 13.19
C GLU A 16 17.79 22.75 13.12
N PRO A 17 16.68 23.17 13.76
CA PRO A 17 15.40 22.49 13.62
C PRO A 17 14.99 22.36 12.15
N ALA A 18 14.41 21.21 11.79
CA ALA A 18 13.88 21.03 10.46
C ALA A 18 12.69 21.99 10.23
N PRO A 19 12.49 22.49 8.99
CA PRO A 19 11.29 23.26 8.63
C PRO A 19 10.08 22.31 8.52
N LEU A 20 9.65 21.77 9.66
CA LEU A 20 8.71 20.65 9.75
C LEU A 20 7.42 20.93 8.99
N ASP A 21 6.78 22.08 9.23
CA ASP A 21 5.51 22.41 8.56
C ASP A 21 5.63 22.40 7.03
N GLN A 22 6.74 22.93 6.51
CA GLN A 22 7.00 22.99 5.07
C GLN A 22 7.28 21.60 4.49
N LEU A 23 8.03 20.77 5.23
CA LEU A 23 8.28 19.38 4.87
C LEU A 23 6.99 18.55 4.88
N LEU A 24 6.13 18.71 5.89
CA LEU A 24 4.86 18.00 5.98
C LEU A 24 3.94 18.36 4.81
N VAL A 25 3.85 19.65 4.46
CA VAL A 25 3.08 20.11 3.30
C VAL A 25 3.68 19.55 2.00
N ALA A 26 5.00 19.63 1.83
CA ALA A 26 5.68 19.16 0.62
C ALA A 26 5.55 17.64 0.41
N LEU A 27 5.68 16.85 1.48
CA LEU A 27 5.52 15.39 1.44
C LEU A 27 4.05 14.99 1.25
N SER A 28 3.11 15.66 1.92
CA SER A 28 1.67 15.36 1.80
C SER A 28 1.16 15.65 0.38
N ALA A 29 1.63 16.72 -0.25
CA ALA A 29 1.35 17.03 -1.65
C ALA A 29 1.85 15.94 -2.62
N ARG A 30 2.74 15.06 -2.17
CA ARG A 30 3.35 13.96 -2.93
C ARG A 30 2.91 12.58 -2.45
N GLY A 31 1.76 12.50 -1.76
CA GLY A 31 1.15 11.23 -1.37
C GLY A 31 1.52 10.73 0.03
N ALA A 32 2.27 11.51 0.82
CA ALA A 32 2.52 11.15 2.21
C ALA A 32 1.25 11.31 3.08
N GLN A 33 1.08 10.37 4.00
CA GLN A 33 0.03 10.35 5.03
C GLN A 33 0.73 10.45 6.38
N LEU A 34 1.06 11.69 6.77
CA LEU A 34 1.83 12.00 7.98
C LEU A 34 0.93 12.62 9.05
N ASP A 35 1.22 12.31 10.31
CA ASP A 35 0.65 13.04 11.45
C ASP A 35 1.34 14.40 11.64
N ALA A 36 0.86 15.18 12.62
CA ALA A 36 1.41 16.50 12.93
C ALA A 36 2.88 16.47 13.44
N LYS A 37 3.40 15.29 13.79
CA LYS A 37 4.79 15.10 14.21
C LYS A 37 5.66 14.61 13.06
N GLY A 38 5.10 14.30 11.90
CA GLY A 38 5.81 13.76 10.74
C GLY A 38 6.00 12.25 10.75
N PHE A 39 5.26 11.54 11.60
CA PHE A 39 5.21 10.07 11.56
C PHE A 39 4.15 9.60 10.57
N GLY A 40 4.47 8.62 9.73
CA GLY A 40 3.50 8.00 8.85
C GLY A 40 4.10 7.28 7.66
N LEU A 41 3.32 7.20 6.57
CA LEU A 41 3.71 6.51 5.35
C LEU A 41 3.82 7.48 4.19
N LEU A 42 4.89 7.37 3.42
CA LEU A 42 5.03 7.97 2.10
C LEU A 42 4.62 6.95 1.04
N LYS A 43 3.47 7.20 0.40
CA LYS A 43 2.97 6.34 -0.68
C LYS A 43 3.43 6.88 -2.03
N VAL A 44 4.09 6.04 -2.81
CA VAL A 44 4.54 6.32 -4.18
C VAL A 44 4.01 5.26 -5.13
N ASP A 45 4.09 5.51 -6.44
CA ASP A 45 3.53 4.60 -7.46
C ASP A 45 4.05 3.16 -7.36
N ARG A 46 5.25 2.98 -6.80
CA ARG A 46 5.98 1.70 -6.74
C ARG A 46 6.06 1.09 -5.34
N GLY A 47 5.28 1.59 -4.38
CA GLY A 47 5.20 1.05 -3.02
C GLY A 47 5.14 2.12 -1.94
N GLU A 48 5.65 1.81 -0.75
CA GLU A 48 5.62 2.72 0.38
C GLU A 48 6.94 2.75 1.15
N ALA A 49 7.23 3.90 1.72
CA ALA A 49 8.33 4.13 2.65
C ALA A 49 7.78 4.67 3.97
N THR A 50 8.44 4.38 5.08
CA THR A 50 8.03 4.87 6.40
C THR A 50 8.74 6.17 6.69
N VAL A 51 8.02 7.17 7.20
CA VAL A 51 8.58 8.45 7.65
C VAL A 51 8.47 8.54 9.17
N GLN A 52 9.55 8.94 9.83
CA GLN A 52 9.62 9.09 11.29
C GLN A 52 10.36 10.38 11.67
N PRO A 53 9.89 11.13 12.67
CA PRO A 53 10.62 12.29 13.15
C PRO A 53 11.83 11.89 13.98
N THR A 54 12.95 12.56 13.73
CA THR A 54 14.14 12.54 14.58
C THR A 54 14.03 13.68 15.59
N LEU A 55 14.06 13.34 16.87
CA LEU A 55 13.91 14.29 17.97
C LEU A 55 15.24 14.51 18.70
N GLU A 56 15.56 15.77 18.97
CA GLU A 56 16.63 16.17 19.88
C GLU A 56 16.04 17.11 20.93
N ASN A 57 16.17 16.76 22.21
CA ASN A 57 15.59 17.53 23.32
C ASN A 57 14.09 17.83 23.18
N GLY A 58 13.33 16.94 22.52
CA GLY A 58 11.90 17.10 22.27
C GLY A 58 11.55 17.96 21.05
N VAL A 59 12.55 18.46 20.31
CA VAL A 59 12.39 19.23 19.08
C VAL A 59 12.67 18.35 17.87
N THR A 60 11.83 18.40 16.84
CA THR A 60 12.06 17.68 15.59
C THR A 60 13.18 18.36 14.80
N ILE A 61 14.33 17.68 14.71
CA ILE A 61 15.51 18.17 13.97
C ILE A 61 15.60 17.60 12.55
N ALA A 62 14.91 16.49 12.28
CA ALA A 62 14.87 15.86 10.98
C ALA A 62 13.65 14.94 10.81
N LEU A 63 13.41 14.51 9.57
CA LEU A 63 12.53 13.40 9.22
C LEU A 63 13.35 12.29 8.57
N ASP A 64 13.38 11.13 9.21
CA ASP A 64 13.97 9.89 8.68
C ASP A 64 12.96 9.20 7.75
N VAL A 65 13.40 8.85 6.55
CA VAL A 65 12.59 8.14 5.56
C VAL A 65 13.23 6.79 5.29
N ARG A 66 12.54 5.72 5.67
CA ARG A 66 13.01 4.34 5.55
C ARG A 66 12.39 3.67 4.34
N VAL A 67 13.23 3.34 3.36
CA VAL A 67 12.86 2.61 2.15
C VAL A 67 13.15 1.13 2.38
N PRO A 68 12.14 0.23 2.35
CA PRO A 68 12.41 -1.19 2.51
C PRO A 68 13.29 -1.71 1.37
N PHE A 69 14.17 -2.67 1.67
CA PHE A 69 14.91 -3.34 0.60
C PHE A 69 13.98 -4.15 -0.29
N HIS A 70 14.18 -4.01 -1.60
CA HIS A 70 13.45 -4.71 -2.63
C HIS A 70 14.43 -5.11 -3.74
N GLU A 71 14.12 -6.19 -4.45
CA GLU A 71 14.96 -6.66 -5.57
C GLU A 71 15.03 -5.67 -6.75
N LYS A 72 14.10 -4.71 -6.82
CA LYS A 72 13.96 -3.74 -7.91
C LYS A 72 14.19 -2.33 -7.37
N LEU A 73 14.94 -1.53 -8.13
CA LEU A 73 15.24 -0.13 -7.79
C LEU A 73 14.07 0.83 -7.96
N GLU A 74 12.97 0.41 -8.59
CA GLU A 74 11.84 1.29 -8.92
C GLU A 74 11.25 2.00 -7.69
N LEU A 75 11.18 1.31 -6.54
CA LEU A 75 10.73 1.92 -5.28
C LEU A 75 11.72 2.98 -4.79
N LEU A 76 13.01 2.66 -4.78
CA LEU A 76 14.05 3.60 -4.37
C LEU A 76 14.02 4.85 -5.24
N GLU A 77 13.95 4.69 -6.56
CA GLU A 77 13.89 5.80 -7.52
C GLU A 77 12.68 6.71 -7.26
N SER A 78 11.51 6.10 -7.07
CA SER A 78 10.26 6.83 -6.82
C SER A 78 10.31 7.62 -5.51
N VAL A 79 10.78 6.98 -4.43
CA VAL A 79 10.94 7.65 -3.13
C VAL A 79 11.99 8.75 -3.23
N PHE A 80 13.17 8.45 -3.76
CA PHE A 80 14.28 9.40 -3.87
C PHE A 80 13.86 10.67 -4.62
N LYS A 81 13.16 10.52 -5.75
CA LYS A 81 12.62 11.65 -6.51
C LYS A 81 11.70 12.51 -5.65
N VAL A 82 10.74 11.90 -4.95
CA VAL A 82 9.82 12.63 -4.07
C VAL A 82 10.57 13.37 -2.95
N LEU A 83 11.60 12.74 -2.36
CA LEU A 83 12.37 13.35 -1.28
C LEU A 83 13.22 14.53 -1.75
N VAL A 84 13.86 14.43 -2.93
CA VAL A 84 14.63 15.54 -3.50
C VAL A 84 13.71 16.73 -3.78
N GLU A 85 12.58 16.49 -4.45
CA GLU A 85 11.61 17.55 -4.75
C GLU A 85 10.99 18.15 -3.47
N ALA A 86 10.74 17.34 -2.44
CA ALA A 86 10.25 17.83 -1.15
C ALA A 86 11.29 18.73 -0.47
N ALA A 87 12.57 18.32 -0.48
CA ALA A 87 13.65 19.10 0.10
C ALA A 87 13.84 20.45 -0.61
N GLU A 88 13.77 20.48 -1.94
CA GLU A 88 13.89 21.72 -2.73
C GLU A 88 12.78 22.72 -2.40
N VAL A 89 11.53 22.27 -2.33
CA VAL A 89 10.37 23.13 -2.07
C VAL A 89 10.32 23.64 -0.63
N SER A 90 10.77 22.83 0.34
CA SER A 90 10.75 23.18 1.76
C SER A 90 12.03 23.87 2.23
N GLU A 91 12.90 24.29 1.29
CA GLU A 91 14.25 24.78 1.57
C GLU A 91 15.07 23.86 2.50
N ALA A 92 14.77 22.56 2.58
CA ALA A 92 15.50 21.61 3.39
C ALA A 92 16.68 21.02 2.60
N ARG A 93 17.43 20.11 3.22
CA ARG A 93 18.39 19.24 2.53
C ARG A 93 18.02 17.79 2.72
N LEU A 94 18.22 17.00 1.66
CA LEU A 94 18.16 15.55 1.71
C LEU A 94 19.58 15.01 1.96
N LEU A 95 19.75 14.18 2.98
CA LEU A 95 21.00 13.51 3.29
C LEU A 95 20.85 12.01 3.03
N ASP A 96 21.93 11.43 2.53
CA ASP A 96 22.20 9.99 2.50
C ASP A 96 23.21 9.67 3.63
N PRO A 97 22.74 9.13 4.77
CA PRO A 97 23.60 8.80 5.90
C PRO A 97 24.62 7.71 5.61
N GLN A 98 24.31 6.78 4.70
CA GLN A 98 25.20 5.67 4.37
C GLN A 98 26.40 6.16 3.57
N ARG A 99 26.23 7.24 2.81
CA ARG A 99 27.30 7.92 2.06
C ARG A 99 27.86 9.16 2.76
N ASN A 100 27.21 9.62 3.82
CA ASN A 100 27.52 10.87 4.53
C ASN A 100 27.56 12.09 3.58
N GLU A 101 26.64 12.13 2.62
CA GLU A 101 26.59 13.14 1.57
C GLU A 101 25.17 13.71 1.40
N THR A 102 25.07 14.92 0.86
CA THR A 102 23.79 15.48 0.42
C THR A 102 23.32 14.75 -0.84
N ALA A 103 22.11 14.21 -0.79
CA ALA A 103 21.48 13.53 -1.90
C ALA A 103 20.76 14.53 -2.81
N SER A 104 20.97 14.39 -4.11
CA SER A 104 20.35 15.16 -5.18
C SER A 104 20.13 14.28 -6.40
N HIS A 105 19.41 14.75 -7.41
CA HIS A 105 19.25 14.01 -8.67
C HIS A 105 20.59 13.57 -9.29
N ALA A 106 21.64 14.38 -9.17
CA ALA A 106 22.96 14.06 -9.69
C ALA A 106 23.67 12.92 -8.93
N SER A 107 23.34 12.71 -7.66
CA SER A 107 23.96 11.69 -6.81
C SER A 107 23.14 10.39 -6.73
N PHE A 108 22.01 10.30 -7.43
CA PHE A 108 21.10 9.15 -7.35
C PHE A 108 21.80 7.83 -7.67
N SER A 109 22.62 7.78 -8.72
CA SER A 109 23.31 6.55 -9.13
C SER A 109 24.18 5.98 -8.01
N ALA A 110 24.92 6.84 -7.31
CA ALA A 110 25.78 6.43 -6.22
C ALA A 110 24.97 5.95 -4.98
N SER A 111 23.83 6.57 -4.68
CA SER A 111 22.90 6.07 -3.64
C SER A 111 22.23 4.75 -4.05
N ALA A 112 21.90 4.57 -5.33
CA ALA A 112 21.35 3.32 -5.85
C ALA A 112 22.35 2.16 -5.80
N ASP A 113 23.62 2.42 -6.11
CA ASP A 113 24.70 1.44 -5.98
C ASP A 113 24.89 0.99 -4.52
N GLU A 114 24.87 1.94 -3.58
CA GLU A 114 24.92 1.67 -2.14
C GLU A 114 23.70 0.86 -1.69
N TYR A 115 22.50 1.26 -2.11
CA TYR A 115 21.28 0.52 -1.86
C TYR A 115 21.36 -0.93 -2.34
N LEU A 116 21.79 -1.17 -3.58
CA LEU A 116 21.92 -2.51 -4.14
C LEU A 116 22.99 -3.33 -3.42
N ARG A 117 24.08 -2.69 -2.98
CA ARG A 117 25.11 -3.35 -2.17
C ARG A 117 24.51 -3.80 -0.84
N MET A 118 23.83 -2.93 -0.12
CA MET A 118 23.18 -3.26 1.15
C MET A 118 22.04 -4.26 0.99
N ALA A 119 21.22 -4.13 -0.06
CA ALA A 119 20.12 -5.05 -0.36
C ALA A 119 20.64 -6.48 -0.62
N ARG A 120 21.77 -6.64 -1.32
CA ARG A 120 22.41 -7.95 -1.53
C ARG A 120 22.86 -8.57 -0.22
N TYR A 121 23.56 -7.83 0.64
CA TYR A 121 23.93 -8.33 1.97
C TYR A 121 22.70 -8.62 2.84
N ALA A 122 21.66 -7.80 2.70
CA ALA A 122 20.38 -8.01 3.36
C ALA A 122 19.62 -9.24 2.83
N GLY A 123 19.89 -9.72 1.62
CA GLY A 123 19.37 -10.99 1.10
C GLY A 123 20.22 -12.18 1.53
N GLU A 124 21.56 -12.04 1.51
CA GLU A 124 22.50 -13.13 1.81
C GLU A 124 22.38 -13.65 3.24
N TYR A 125 22.19 -12.78 4.24
CA TYR A 125 21.94 -13.23 5.62
C TYR A 125 20.49 -13.71 5.87
N GLY A 126 19.60 -13.64 4.88
CA GLY A 126 18.24 -14.21 4.93
C GLY A 126 18.17 -15.67 4.50
N GLY A 127 19.19 -16.18 3.79
CA GLY A 127 19.23 -17.56 3.27
C GLY A 127 20.22 -18.51 3.95
N VAL A 128 21.10 -18.02 4.84
CA VAL A 128 22.13 -18.87 5.47
C VAL A 128 21.64 -19.57 6.75
N SER A 129 20.46 -19.22 7.28
CA SER A 129 19.87 -19.93 8.43
C SER A 129 19.04 -21.16 8.07
N GLU A 130 18.68 -21.37 6.80
CA GLU A 130 17.86 -22.54 6.41
C GLU A 130 18.68 -23.72 5.88
N ALA A 131 19.96 -23.54 5.56
CA ALA A 131 20.79 -24.57 4.92
C ALA A 131 21.90 -25.18 5.80
N LEU A 132 22.14 -24.66 7.01
CA LEU A 132 23.05 -25.29 7.97
C LEU A 132 22.26 -25.83 9.15
N GLY A 133 21.91 -27.11 9.05
CA GLY A 133 21.24 -27.86 10.09
C GLY A 133 21.94 -27.74 11.44
N LEU A 134 21.26 -27.10 12.38
CA LEU A 134 21.45 -27.32 13.79
C LEU A 134 20.07 -27.62 14.38
N SER A 135 19.76 -28.91 14.41
CA SER A 135 18.80 -29.50 15.31
C SER A 135 19.22 -29.18 16.75
N THR A 136 18.70 -28.11 17.33
CA THR A 136 18.60 -27.99 18.78
C THR A 136 17.21 -27.49 19.12
N MET A 137 16.44 -28.39 19.72
CA MET A 137 15.24 -28.09 20.48
C MET A 137 15.44 -26.87 21.38
N GLY A 138 14.37 -26.08 21.53
CA GLY A 138 14.12 -25.28 22.72
C GLY A 138 14.08 -23.78 22.53
N ALA A 139 12.96 -23.25 22.03
CA ALA A 139 12.42 -21.98 22.51
C ALA A 139 10.90 -21.96 22.29
N GLN A 140 10.19 -21.91 23.41
CA GLN A 140 8.74 -21.81 23.61
C GLN A 140 8.05 -20.79 22.69
N PRO A 141 6.84 -21.09 22.16
CA PRO A 141 6.01 -20.08 21.53
C PRO A 141 5.11 -19.47 22.61
N ASP A 142 5.31 -18.20 22.95
CA ASP A 142 4.25 -17.43 23.62
C ASP A 142 4.24 -15.98 23.12
N GLU A 143 3.04 -15.59 22.69
CA GLU A 143 2.48 -14.23 22.52
C GLU A 143 3.09 -13.36 21.40
N ASP A 144 2.39 -13.12 20.27
CA ASP A 144 1.19 -12.30 20.26
C ASP A 144 0.19 -12.74 19.14
N SER A 145 -0.73 -13.63 19.49
CA SER A 145 -1.72 -14.22 18.56
C SER A 145 -2.95 -13.34 18.29
N SER A 146 -3.00 -12.15 18.90
CA SER A 146 -4.13 -11.22 18.85
C SER A 146 -4.34 -10.62 17.45
N SER A 147 -3.24 -10.18 16.82
CA SER A 147 -3.27 -9.55 15.49
C SER A 147 -3.59 -10.53 14.37
N VAL A 148 -3.06 -11.76 14.45
CA VAL A 148 -3.31 -12.81 13.45
C VAL A 148 -4.76 -13.32 13.51
N ARG A 149 -5.34 -13.43 14.72
CA ARG A 149 -6.76 -13.80 14.89
C ARG A 149 -7.71 -12.74 14.34
N TRP A 150 -7.38 -11.46 14.49
CA TRP A 150 -8.16 -10.37 13.92
C TRP A 150 -8.10 -10.37 12.38
N LEU A 151 -6.92 -10.56 11.79
CA LEU A 151 -6.77 -10.66 10.33
C LEU A 151 -7.54 -11.84 9.75
N MET A 152 -7.52 -13.00 10.42
CA MET A 152 -8.28 -14.17 9.99
C MET A 152 -9.80 -13.95 10.09
N THR A 153 -10.25 -13.26 11.14
CA THR A 153 -11.68 -12.95 11.31
C THR A 153 -12.17 -12.00 10.21
N ILE A 154 -11.37 -10.98 9.88
CA ILE A 154 -11.67 -10.04 8.78
C ILE A 154 -11.68 -10.78 7.44
N ALA A 155 -10.70 -11.65 7.19
CA ALA A 155 -10.63 -12.44 5.96
C ALA A 155 -11.86 -13.33 5.77
N VAL A 156 -12.28 -14.05 6.82
CA VAL A 156 -13.49 -14.90 6.79
C VAL A 156 -14.74 -14.05 6.56
N PHE A 157 -14.83 -12.88 7.19
CA PHE A 157 -15.96 -11.97 7.04
C PHE A 157 -16.07 -11.42 5.61
N LEU A 158 -14.95 -11.06 4.97
CA LEU A 158 -14.93 -10.60 3.58
C LEU A 158 -15.35 -11.70 2.60
N VAL A 159 -14.91 -12.95 2.83
CA VAL A 159 -15.34 -14.10 2.03
C VAL A 159 -16.85 -14.34 2.17
N ALA A 160 -17.39 -14.23 3.39
CA ALA A 160 -18.82 -14.38 3.64
C ALA A 160 -19.64 -13.25 2.97
N LEU A 161 -19.16 -12.00 3.04
CA LEU A 161 -19.78 -10.86 2.36
C LEU A 161 -19.78 -11.03 0.85
N TYR A 162 -18.65 -11.48 0.27
CA TYR A 162 -18.54 -11.73 -1.17
C TYR A 162 -19.48 -12.86 -1.62
N ALA A 163 -19.55 -13.95 -0.86
CA ALA A 163 -20.46 -15.06 -1.15
C ALA A 163 -21.94 -14.62 -1.06
N GLY A 164 -22.29 -13.81 -0.05
CA GLY A 164 -23.63 -13.24 0.12
C GLY A 164 -24.01 -12.26 -0.99
N TRP A 165 -23.09 -11.38 -1.40
CA TRP A 165 -23.31 -10.48 -2.53
C TRP A 165 -23.57 -11.27 -3.81
N ARG A 166 -22.77 -12.32 -4.06
CA ARG A 166 -22.91 -13.16 -5.25
C ARG A 166 -24.28 -13.86 -5.29
N THR A 167 -24.76 -14.41 -4.18
CA THR A 167 -26.07 -15.08 -4.14
C THR A 167 -27.23 -14.10 -4.34
N VAL A 168 -27.14 -12.88 -3.79
CA VAL A 168 -28.15 -11.84 -4.00
C VAL A 168 -28.22 -11.41 -5.46
N VAL A 169 -27.07 -11.28 -6.14
CA VAL A 169 -27.03 -10.95 -7.58
C VAL A 169 -27.70 -12.04 -8.41
N THR A 170 -27.40 -13.32 -8.15
CA THR A 170 -28.02 -14.44 -8.89
C THR A 170 -29.53 -14.51 -8.71
N ILE A 171 -30.04 -14.23 -7.50
CA ILE A 171 -31.49 -14.24 -7.23
C ILE A 171 -32.19 -13.11 -7.98
N ARG A 172 -31.55 -11.94 -8.09
CA ARG A 172 -32.12 -10.80 -8.82
C ARG A 172 -32.24 -11.07 -10.32
N GLU A 173 -31.24 -11.71 -10.91
CA GLU A 173 -31.26 -12.07 -12.34
C GLU A 173 -32.34 -13.10 -12.66
N ASN A 174 -32.53 -14.09 -11.79
CA ASN A 174 -33.58 -15.10 -11.98
C ASN A 174 -34.98 -14.51 -11.88
N ARG A 175 -35.20 -13.51 -11.02
CA ARG A 175 -36.51 -12.84 -10.89
C ARG A 175 -36.92 -12.11 -12.17
N LEU A 176 -35.97 -11.42 -12.81
CA LEU A 176 -36.22 -10.71 -14.07
C LEU A 176 -36.62 -11.68 -15.20
N ARG A 177 -35.96 -12.83 -15.31
CA ARG A 177 -36.30 -13.85 -16.32
C ARG A 177 -37.70 -14.43 -16.12
N VAL A 178 -38.11 -14.65 -14.87
CA VAL A 178 -39.45 -15.18 -14.57
C VAL A 178 -40.53 -14.15 -14.92
N GLU A 179 -40.28 -12.86 -14.70
CA GLU A 179 -41.21 -11.78 -15.08
C GLU A 179 -41.35 -11.69 -16.61
N GLU A 180 -40.25 -11.79 -17.37
CA GLU A 180 -40.27 -11.82 -18.84
C GLU A 180 -41.03 -13.05 -19.39
N GLU A 181 -40.81 -14.23 -18.82
CA GLU A 181 -41.53 -15.44 -19.25
C GLU A 181 -43.04 -15.35 -18.99
N GLN A 182 -43.45 -14.70 -17.90
CA GLN A 182 -44.86 -14.50 -17.58
C GLN A 182 -45.56 -13.53 -18.54
N GLU A 183 -44.87 -12.46 -18.96
CA GLU A 183 -45.42 -11.52 -19.94
C GLU A 183 -45.60 -12.18 -21.31
N ILE A 184 -44.63 -12.98 -21.75
CA ILE A 184 -44.71 -13.73 -23.01
C ILE A 184 -45.91 -14.69 -22.99
N GLN A 185 -46.10 -15.44 -21.90
CA GLN A 185 -47.24 -16.36 -21.78
C GLN A 185 -48.60 -15.64 -21.79
N ARG A 186 -48.69 -14.45 -21.18
CA ARG A 186 -49.93 -13.65 -21.22
C ARG A 186 -50.24 -13.19 -22.64
N LEU A 187 -49.25 -12.67 -23.35
CA LEU A 187 -49.42 -12.22 -24.73
C LEU A 187 -49.80 -13.36 -25.67
N GLU A 188 -49.21 -14.55 -25.49
CA GLU A 188 -49.59 -15.74 -26.25
C GLU A 188 -51.03 -16.16 -25.98
N LYS A 189 -51.47 -16.14 -24.72
CA LYS A 189 -52.84 -16.47 -24.34
C LYS A 189 -53.84 -15.48 -24.94
N GLU A 190 -53.57 -14.18 -24.86
CA GLU A 190 -54.40 -13.14 -25.47
C GLU A 190 -54.47 -13.30 -27.00
N ALA A 191 -53.35 -13.61 -27.65
CA ALA A 191 -53.31 -13.86 -29.10
C ALA A 191 -54.11 -15.10 -29.50
N GLN A 192 -54.09 -16.17 -28.69
CA GLN A 192 -54.90 -17.37 -28.92
C GLN A 192 -56.40 -17.08 -28.76
N GLU A 193 -56.79 -16.35 -27.72
CA GLU A 193 -58.20 -15.96 -27.49
C GLU A 193 -58.74 -15.09 -28.63
N GLN A 194 -57.94 -14.15 -29.15
CA GLN A 194 -58.31 -13.34 -30.31
C GLN A 194 -58.50 -14.18 -31.58
N ARG A 195 -57.64 -15.18 -31.80
CA ARG A 195 -57.78 -16.11 -32.93
C ARG A 195 -59.06 -16.92 -32.82
N GLN A 196 -59.38 -17.44 -31.64
CA GLN A 196 -60.64 -18.18 -31.42
C GLN A 196 -61.86 -17.29 -31.67
N ARG A 197 -61.89 -16.06 -31.16
CA ARG A 197 -62.99 -15.11 -31.41
C ARG A 197 -63.21 -14.80 -32.89
N ARG A 198 -62.14 -14.70 -33.69
CA ARG A 198 -62.26 -14.51 -35.15
C ARG A 198 -62.86 -15.71 -35.87
N VAL A 199 -62.57 -16.93 -35.42
CA VAL A 199 -63.11 -18.16 -36.02
C VAL A 199 -64.59 -18.34 -35.68
N THR A 200 -65.00 -18.03 -34.44
CA THR A 200 -66.40 -18.22 -34.01
C THR A 200 -67.35 -17.09 -34.48
N GLY A 201 -66.83 -15.89 -34.79
CA GLY A 201 -67.62 -14.76 -35.29
C GLY A 201 -67.92 -14.78 -36.80
N GLN A 202 -67.55 -15.84 -37.51
CA GLN A 202 -67.74 -16.00 -38.95
C GLN A 202 -68.82 -17.04 -39.34
N GLN A 203 -69.57 -17.58 -38.37
CA GLN A 203 -70.76 -18.41 -38.61
C GLN A 203 -72.04 -17.60 -38.41
#